data_AF-A0A1J5WMP3-F1
#
_entry.id   AF-A0A1J5WMP3-F1
#
_cell.length_a   1.000
_cell.length_b   1.000
_cell.length_c   1.000
_cell.angle_alpha   90.00
_cell.angle_beta   90.00
_cell.angle_gamma   90.00
#
_symmetry.space_group_name_H-M   'P 1'
#
loop_
_entity.id
_entity.type
_entity.pdbx_description
1 polymer ?
#
loop_
_entity_poly.entity_id
_entity_poly.type
_entity_poly.pdbx_seq_one_letter_code
_entity_poly.pdbx_strand_id
1 'polypeptide(L)'
;MDDFFLQKVLGLEKEKTSLPDREFRCQNTLPSQTDYDVQFGMFVPREFSPCGNYLVSLSVDTSSVLISRLAPTAQNPRDMFCDVGVVSIGTEEQKIAKEVCLFPLNTETVLVAVEGETKKQRRTSQYTASVTLRHTDTRFFLIDLKTATVSSSIEFFCDCFKLAKGGTVCVLDDTVAIHSLAYQETKIYSLRRKTFEQIGAIGPVCHLGDTLQEVSPEQIVGFKHKLLVFLFRKNTEQAPNRETLKYFYSQFNTICEMLVWKVYLVDGCHVVLQLGSRNFYTLDASRLETVLLVTYNFVSAEILEIHTSHDEDLLEEIVGLRRSHTTEKRLLVDSKERSAKPTAATCYHERGRLERRVAHLAQRHTRSAVLLSMALSRLFKNHPAAVSPYVDAFTTTARLSSTLRQCREKRTVFQCRRTGKVAFTLPLTTPDSPEHGTRHAAHIFHPCLPLAITVLYTQATSFCINIHRTP
;
A
#
# COMPACT_ATOMS: atom_id res chain seq x y z
N MET A 1 -15.15 10.69 -45.53
CA MET A 1 -14.05 9.75 -45.89
C MET A 1 -13.32 9.41 -44.59
N ASP A 2 -14.01 9.05 -43.52
CA ASP A 2 -14.77 7.83 -43.20
C ASP A 2 -13.83 6.68 -42.80
N ASP A 3 -13.52 6.69 -41.49
CA ASP A 3 -12.83 5.68 -40.66
C ASP A 3 -13.38 4.25 -40.76
N PHE A 4 -14.39 4.02 -41.61
CA PHE A 4 -15.03 2.73 -41.81
C PHE A 4 -14.24 1.79 -42.74
N PHE A 5 -13.27 2.31 -43.50
CA PHE A 5 -12.51 1.51 -44.48
C PHE A 5 -11.28 0.81 -43.86
N LEU A 6 -10.71 1.35 -42.77
CA LEU A 6 -9.50 0.81 -42.12
C LEU A 6 -9.79 -0.38 -41.18
N GLN A 7 -11.03 -0.54 -40.69
CA GLN A 7 -11.41 -1.70 -39.87
C GLN A 7 -11.56 -2.99 -40.69
N LYS A 8 -11.74 -2.91 -42.01
CA LYS A 8 -11.98 -4.08 -42.86
C LYS A 8 -10.70 -4.70 -43.44
N VAL A 9 -9.60 -3.95 -43.48
CA VAL A 9 -8.31 -4.40 -44.04
C VAL A 9 -7.44 -5.12 -43.00
N LEU A 10 -7.66 -4.85 -41.71
CA LEU A 10 -6.79 -5.36 -40.63
C LEU A 10 -7.16 -6.75 -40.10
N GLY A 11 -8.17 -7.44 -40.66
CA GLY A 11 -8.40 -8.87 -40.37
C GLY A 11 -8.56 -9.24 -38.88
N LEU A 12 -8.98 -8.30 -38.03
CA LEU A 12 -9.24 -8.53 -36.61
C LEU A 12 -10.71 -8.91 -36.39
N GLU A 13 -11.18 -9.97 -37.07
CA GLU A 13 -12.34 -10.70 -36.56
C GLU A 13 -11.87 -11.56 -35.38
N LYS A 14 -12.00 -11.00 -34.18
CA LYS A 14 -12.04 -11.85 -32.98
C LYS A 14 -13.29 -12.69 -33.08
N GLU A 15 -13.11 -13.99 -33.34
CA GLU A 15 -14.13 -14.99 -33.04
C GLU A 15 -14.67 -14.71 -31.64
N LYS A 16 -15.96 -14.36 -31.57
CA LYS A 16 -16.71 -14.46 -30.32
C LYS A 16 -16.83 -15.94 -30.01
N THR A 17 -15.83 -16.51 -29.36
CA THR A 17 -16.03 -17.70 -28.56
C THR A 17 -17.00 -17.32 -27.46
N SER A 18 -18.28 -17.67 -27.68
CA SER A 18 -19.32 -17.64 -26.67
C SER A 18 -18.92 -18.58 -25.55
N LEU A 19 -18.24 -18.02 -24.55
CA LEU A 19 -18.17 -18.65 -23.23
C LEU A 19 -19.61 -18.89 -22.77
N PRO A 20 -19.97 -20.10 -22.32
CA PRO A 20 -21.31 -20.36 -21.85
C PRO A 20 -21.65 -19.36 -20.75
N ASP A 21 -22.81 -18.71 -20.90
CA ASP A 21 -23.45 -17.85 -19.92
C ASP A 21 -23.78 -18.71 -18.68
N ARG A 22 -22.76 -19.06 -17.90
CA ARG A 22 -22.97 -19.36 -16.50
C ARG A 22 -23.28 -18.02 -15.88
N GLU A 23 -24.56 -17.77 -15.65
CA GLU A 23 -25.00 -16.77 -14.69
C GLU A 23 -24.11 -16.91 -13.46
N PHE A 24 -23.20 -15.96 -13.26
CA PHE A 24 -22.67 -15.70 -11.93
C PHE A 24 -23.88 -15.25 -11.11
N ARG A 25 -24.62 -16.23 -10.58
CA ARG A 25 -25.42 -16.04 -9.37
C ARG A 25 -24.41 -15.73 -8.29
N CYS A 26 -24.01 -14.47 -8.19
CA CYS A 26 -23.57 -13.94 -6.92
C CYS A 26 -24.79 -13.99 -5.99
N GLN A 27 -25.15 -15.17 -5.49
CA GLN A 27 -25.81 -15.29 -4.19
C GLN A 27 -24.78 -14.96 -3.11
N ASN A 28 -24.10 -13.82 -3.25
CA ASN A 28 -23.35 -13.22 -2.17
C ASN A 28 -24.40 -12.40 -1.44
N THR A 29 -24.90 -12.96 -0.34
CA THR A 29 -25.74 -12.29 0.65
C THR A 29 -25.30 -10.83 0.76
N LEU A 30 -26.10 -9.90 0.28
CA LEU A 30 -25.80 -8.48 0.42
C LEU A 30 -26.20 -8.06 1.84
N PRO A 31 -25.51 -7.08 2.45
CA PRO A 31 -25.97 -6.52 3.71
C PRO A 31 -27.41 -6.02 3.54
N SER A 32 -28.34 -6.59 4.30
CA SER A 32 -29.77 -6.27 4.22
C SER A 32 -30.26 -5.50 5.45
N GLN A 33 -29.50 -5.57 6.55
CA GLN A 33 -29.77 -4.87 7.80
C GLN A 33 -28.66 -3.85 8.06
N THR A 34 -29.04 -2.69 8.60
CA THR A 34 -28.09 -1.71 9.13
C THR A 34 -28.44 -1.39 10.57
N ASP A 35 -27.49 -1.64 11.45
CA ASP A 35 -27.53 -1.19 12.84
C ASP A 35 -26.80 0.16 12.91
N TYR A 36 -27.52 1.21 13.32
CA TYR A 36 -27.01 2.58 13.34
C TYR A 36 -26.42 2.94 14.71
N ASP A 37 -25.43 3.84 14.68
CA ASP A 37 -24.83 4.45 15.88
C ASP A 37 -24.36 3.44 16.94
N VAL A 38 -23.70 2.38 16.48
CA VAL A 38 -23.13 1.34 17.34
C VAL A 38 -21.95 1.91 18.11
N GLN A 39 -22.00 1.81 19.44
CA GLN A 39 -20.98 2.39 20.32
C GLN A 39 -19.73 1.51 20.38
N PHE A 40 -18.57 2.07 20.03
CA PHE A 40 -17.23 1.45 20.19
C PHE A 40 -16.39 2.15 21.28
N GLY A 41 -17.04 2.95 22.14
CA GLY A 41 -16.37 3.73 23.17
C GLY A 41 -15.38 4.73 22.57
N MET A 42 -14.15 4.75 23.10
CA MET A 42 -13.08 5.66 22.66
C MET A 42 -12.28 5.12 21.46
N PHE A 43 -12.77 4.09 20.78
CA PHE A 43 -12.07 3.43 19.67
C PHE A 43 -12.82 3.57 18.35
N VAL A 44 -12.06 3.78 17.29
CA VAL A 44 -12.55 3.91 15.92
C VAL A 44 -12.05 2.72 15.10
N PRO A 45 -12.96 1.89 14.57
CA PRO A 45 -12.61 0.79 13.67
C PRO A 45 -11.75 1.26 12.49
N ARG A 46 -10.73 0.46 12.14
CA ARG A 46 -9.85 0.75 11.00
C ARG A 46 -9.90 -0.31 9.93
N GLU A 47 -9.59 -1.55 10.28
CA GLU A 47 -9.42 -2.60 9.29
C GLU A 47 -9.63 -3.99 9.90
N PHE A 48 -10.17 -4.89 9.10
CA PHE A 48 -10.18 -6.32 9.41
C PHE A 48 -8.84 -6.94 9.04
N SER A 49 -8.37 -7.85 9.89
CA SER A 49 -7.32 -8.80 9.52
C SER A 49 -7.64 -9.52 8.21
N PRO A 50 -6.63 -9.96 7.42
CA PRO A 50 -6.86 -10.66 6.16
C PRO A 50 -7.71 -11.93 6.29
N CYS A 51 -7.62 -12.61 7.44
CA CYS A 51 -8.45 -13.78 7.76
C CYS A 51 -9.89 -13.43 8.17
N GLY A 52 -10.19 -12.16 8.46
CA GLY A 52 -11.50 -11.66 8.87
C GLY A 52 -11.83 -11.85 10.35
N ASN A 53 -11.06 -12.65 11.08
CA ASN A 53 -11.38 -13.02 12.46
C ASN A 53 -11.14 -11.88 13.47
N TYR A 54 -10.30 -10.91 13.13
CA TYR A 54 -9.95 -9.78 14.00
C TYR A 54 -10.28 -8.45 13.33
N LEU A 55 -10.80 -7.52 14.13
CA LEU A 55 -10.97 -6.10 13.80
C LEU A 55 -9.96 -5.29 14.63
N VAL A 56 -9.15 -4.48 13.94
CA VAL A 56 -8.23 -3.53 14.59
C VAL A 56 -8.90 -2.16 14.64
N SER A 57 -8.95 -1.58 15.83
CA SER A 57 -9.48 -0.24 16.10
C SER A 57 -8.41 0.63 16.76
N LEU A 58 -8.40 1.92 16.45
CA LEU A 58 -7.48 2.89 17.04
C LEU A 58 -8.23 3.81 18.00
N SER A 59 -7.60 4.15 19.12
CA SER A 59 -8.18 5.13 20.03
C SER A 59 -8.29 6.51 19.36
N VAL A 60 -9.24 7.33 19.81
CA VAL A 60 -9.49 8.68 19.26
C VAL A 60 -8.25 9.58 19.40
N ASP A 61 -7.54 9.46 20.52
CA ASP A 61 -6.28 10.15 20.81
C ASP A 61 -5.07 9.53 20.10
N THR A 62 -5.24 8.41 19.39
CA THR A 62 -4.20 7.67 18.67
C THR A 62 -3.05 7.17 19.54
N SER A 63 -3.30 6.88 20.82
CA SER A 63 -2.32 6.31 21.75
C SER A 63 -2.39 4.78 21.84
N SER A 64 -3.53 4.19 21.53
CA SER A 64 -3.80 2.78 21.82
C SER A 64 -4.48 2.05 20.67
N VAL A 65 -4.22 0.75 20.58
CA VAL A 65 -4.80 -0.17 19.60
C VAL A 65 -5.70 -1.15 20.34
N LEU A 66 -6.97 -1.22 19.96
CA LEU A 66 -7.91 -2.24 20.42
C LEU A 66 -7.98 -3.35 19.38
N ILE A 67 -7.80 -4.59 19.84
CA ILE A 67 -8.00 -5.78 19.03
C ILE A 67 -9.28 -6.45 19.49
N SER A 68 -10.24 -6.60 18.57
CA SER A 68 -11.49 -7.30 18.83
C SER A 68 -11.60 -8.51 17.92
N ARG A 69 -12.06 -9.64 18.45
CA ARG A 69 -12.34 -10.86 17.72
C ARG A 69 -13.80 -10.88 17.27
N LEU A 70 -14.02 -11.20 16.01
CA LEU A 70 -15.36 -11.27 15.41
C LEU A 70 -16.08 -12.57 15.83
N ALA A 71 -17.26 -12.43 16.39
CA ALA A 71 -18.21 -13.48 16.73
C ALA A 71 -19.52 -13.24 15.94
N PRO A 72 -19.63 -13.73 14.69
CA PRO A 72 -20.70 -13.32 13.78
C PRO A 72 -22.11 -13.78 14.20
N THR A 73 -22.22 -14.72 15.14
CA THR A 73 -23.49 -15.29 15.60
C THR A 73 -24.21 -14.45 16.67
N ALA A 74 -23.63 -13.33 17.11
CA ALA A 74 -24.24 -12.48 18.12
C ALA A 74 -25.46 -11.71 17.59
N GLN A 75 -26.54 -11.65 18.37
CA GLN A 75 -27.75 -10.92 18.00
C GLN A 75 -27.54 -9.40 18.07
N ASN A 76 -26.85 -8.92 19.10
CA ASN A 76 -26.47 -7.52 19.23
C ASN A 76 -25.23 -7.22 18.38
N PRO A 77 -25.22 -6.09 17.64
CA PRO A 77 -24.11 -5.73 16.76
C PRO A 77 -22.80 -5.45 17.51
N ARG A 78 -22.89 -4.98 18.77
CA ARG A 78 -21.70 -4.76 19.61
C ARG A 78 -21.09 -6.08 20.09
N ASP A 79 -21.93 -7.03 20.46
CA ASP A 79 -21.49 -8.35 20.95
C ASP A 79 -20.85 -9.20 19.85
N MET A 80 -20.99 -8.80 18.58
CA MET A 80 -20.23 -9.37 17.47
C MET A 80 -18.73 -9.13 17.59
N PHE A 81 -18.29 -8.17 18.41
CA PHE A 81 -16.88 -7.85 18.59
C PHE A 81 -16.48 -8.08 20.04
N CYS A 82 -15.89 -9.23 20.30
CA CYS A 82 -15.35 -9.55 21.62
C CYS A 82 -13.95 -8.96 21.76
N ASP A 83 -13.77 -8.02 22.66
CA ASP A 83 -12.46 -7.39 22.89
C ASP A 83 -11.46 -8.44 23.40
N VAL A 84 -10.34 -8.58 22.67
CA VAL A 84 -9.21 -9.45 23.05
C VAL A 84 -8.32 -8.71 24.03
N GLY A 85 -8.04 -7.44 23.75
CA GLY A 85 -7.25 -6.58 24.62
C GLY A 85 -6.92 -5.23 23.98
N VAL A 86 -6.40 -4.33 24.81
CA VAL A 86 -5.94 -2.99 24.41
C VAL A 86 -4.44 -2.91 24.58
N VAL A 87 -3.75 -2.43 23.55
CA VAL A 87 -2.31 -2.24 23.52
C VAL A 87 -2.00 -0.75 23.45
N SER A 88 -1.52 -0.20 24.56
CA SER A 88 -1.10 1.21 24.65
C SER A 88 0.36 1.35 24.24
N ILE A 89 0.61 2.00 23.09
CA ILE A 89 1.93 2.13 22.46
C ILE A 89 2.31 3.59 22.16
N GLY A 90 1.34 4.48 22.09
CA GLY A 90 1.54 5.92 22.00
C GLY A 90 1.60 6.58 23.37
N THR A 91 2.19 7.77 23.39
CA THR A 91 2.25 8.67 24.55
C THR A 91 1.66 10.01 24.16
N GLU A 92 1.57 10.99 25.06
CA GLU A 92 1.03 12.32 24.71
C GLU A 92 1.78 12.99 23.56
N GLU A 93 3.09 12.71 23.44
CA GLU A 93 3.98 13.27 22.43
C GLU A 93 4.20 12.33 21.23
N GLN A 94 3.78 11.06 21.33
CA GLN A 94 3.96 10.05 20.29
C GLN A 94 2.62 9.46 19.87
N LYS A 95 2.24 9.67 18.61
CA LYS A 95 0.93 9.26 18.08
C LYS A 95 1.06 8.13 17.08
N ILE A 96 0.08 7.23 17.08
CA ILE A 96 -0.01 6.16 16.10
C ILE A 96 -0.27 6.75 14.72
N ALA A 97 0.60 6.41 13.77
CA ALA A 97 0.45 6.76 12.38
C ALA A 97 -0.65 5.89 11.75
N LYS A 98 -1.85 6.47 11.60
CA LYS A 98 -3.06 5.78 11.11
C LYS A 98 -2.90 5.06 9.77
N GLU A 99 -1.92 5.45 8.96
CA GLU A 99 -1.66 4.84 7.64
C GLU A 99 -0.77 3.60 7.69
N VAL A 100 -0.06 3.39 8.81
CA VAL A 100 0.71 2.17 9.06
C VAL A 100 -0.07 1.31 10.04
N CYS A 101 -1.10 0.67 9.51
CA CYS A 101 -1.81 -0.43 10.15
C CYS A 101 -1.82 -1.54 9.10
N LEU A 102 -0.73 -2.29 9.00
CA LEU A 102 -0.48 -3.22 7.89
C LEU A 102 -0.47 -4.65 8.41
N PHE A 103 -1.04 -5.58 7.64
CA PHE A 103 -1.07 -7.00 8.00
C PHE A 103 -0.07 -7.79 7.16
N PRO A 104 0.93 -8.42 7.78
CA PRO A 104 1.72 -9.46 7.14
C PRO A 104 0.84 -10.67 6.78
N LEU A 105 1.33 -11.51 5.87
CA LEU A 105 0.62 -12.73 5.44
C LEU A 105 0.45 -13.74 6.57
N ASN A 106 1.31 -13.71 7.59
CA ASN A 106 1.16 -14.55 8.77
C ASN A 106 -0.20 -14.40 9.50
N THR A 107 -1.02 -13.38 9.19
CA THR A 107 -2.39 -13.10 9.71
C THR A 107 -2.57 -13.05 11.23
N GLU A 108 -1.52 -13.37 11.99
CA GLU A 108 -1.51 -13.39 13.45
C GLU A 108 -0.99 -12.10 14.04
N THR A 109 -0.39 -11.24 13.22
CA THR A 109 0.20 -9.97 13.69
C THR A 109 -0.29 -8.78 12.89
N VAL A 110 -0.24 -7.60 13.50
CA VAL A 110 -0.43 -6.32 12.84
C VAL A 110 0.82 -5.44 13.07
N LEU A 111 1.28 -4.82 11.99
CA LEU A 111 2.37 -3.84 12.00
C LEU A 111 1.78 -2.45 12.19
N VAL A 112 2.17 -1.80 13.28
CA VAL A 112 1.74 -0.44 13.63
C VAL A 112 2.95 0.47 13.79
N ALA A 113 2.89 1.70 13.26
CA ALA A 113 3.92 2.71 13.51
C ALA A 113 3.44 3.79 14.48
N VAL A 114 4.34 4.22 15.35
CA VAL A 114 4.17 5.36 16.25
C VAL A 114 5.22 6.40 15.91
N GLU A 115 4.80 7.64 15.74
CA GLU A 115 5.64 8.77 15.38
C GLU A 115 5.55 9.85 16.46
N GLY A 116 6.70 10.39 16.88
CA GLY A 116 6.74 11.51 17.81
C GLY A 116 7.87 12.50 17.55
N GLU A 117 7.83 13.60 18.28
CA GLU A 117 8.84 14.65 18.14
C GLU A 117 10.20 14.20 18.69
N THR A 118 11.28 14.53 17.97
CA THR A 118 12.65 14.25 18.41
C THR A 118 13.00 15.08 19.63
N LYS A 119 13.21 14.45 20.80
CA LYS A 119 13.52 15.15 22.06
C LYS A 119 14.95 15.70 22.14
N LYS A 120 15.87 15.21 21.30
CA LYS A 120 17.27 15.64 21.27
C LYS A 120 17.71 15.81 19.82
N GLN A 121 18.22 16.99 19.47
CA GLN A 121 19.07 17.15 18.28
C GLN A 121 20.36 16.35 18.52
N ARG A 122 20.34 15.05 18.21
CA ARG A 122 21.58 14.30 18.06
C ARG A 122 22.30 14.86 16.83
N ARG A 123 23.63 15.03 16.93
CA ARG A 123 24.47 15.36 15.78
C ARG A 123 24.11 14.39 14.66
N THR A 124 23.50 14.92 13.61
CA THR A 124 23.15 14.19 12.41
C THR A 124 24.40 13.50 11.90
N SER A 125 24.32 12.20 11.59
CA SER A 125 25.42 11.48 10.96
C SER A 125 25.86 12.21 9.70
N GLN A 126 27.13 12.09 9.32
CA GLN A 126 27.68 12.71 8.10
C GLN A 126 26.95 12.32 6.79
N TYR A 127 26.09 11.29 6.83
CA TYR A 127 25.30 10.77 5.70
C TYR A 127 23.84 11.21 5.65
N THR A 128 23.42 12.17 6.49
CA THR A 128 22.04 12.66 6.38
C THR A 128 21.87 13.44 5.09
N ALA A 129 21.01 12.96 4.20
CA ALA A 129 20.50 13.78 3.13
C ALA A 129 19.87 15.01 3.78
N SER A 130 20.24 16.21 3.33
CA SER A 130 19.65 17.46 3.83
C SER A 130 18.22 17.58 3.30
N VAL A 131 17.33 16.78 3.87
CA VAL A 131 15.91 16.77 3.55
C VAL A 131 15.26 17.79 4.48
N THR A 132 14.57 18.79 3.94
CA THR A 132 13.87 19.84 4.71
C THR A 132 12.61 19.34 5.42
N LEU A 133 12.49 18.02 5.62
CA LEU A 133 11.36 17.41 6.30
C LEU A 133 11.59 17.39 7.81
N ARG A 134 10.48 17.27 8.53
CA ARG A 134 10.48 17.15 9.98
C ARG A 134 11.14 15.82 10.37
N HIS A 135 12.16 15.89 11.21
CA HIS A 135 12.73 14.72 11.85
C HIS A 135 11.83 14.26 12.99
N THR A 136 11.59 12.96 13.07
CA THR A 136 10.75 12.31 14.08
C THR A 136 11.45 11.06 14.61
N ASP A 137 11.16 10.74 15.87
CA ASP A 137 11.50 9.45 16.45
C ASP A 137 10.34 8.51 16.15
N THR A 138 10.58 7.50 15.30
CA THR A 138 9.56 6.58 14.81
C THR A 138 9.83 5.17 15.30
N ARG A 139 8.80 4.53 15.84
CA ARG A 139 8.87 3.14 16.31
C ARG A 139 7.85 2.29 15.60
N PHE A 140 8.28 1.14 15.11
CA PHE A 140 7.42 0.14 14.51
C PHE A 140 7.20 -1.00 15.51
N PHE A 141 5.95 -1.39 15.67
CA PHE A 141 5.51 -2.45 16.58
C PHE A 141 4.85 -3.57 15.80
N LEU A 142 5.19 -4.81 16.15
CA LEU A 142 4.43 -6.00 15.81
C LEU A 142 3.56 -6.38 16.99
N ILE A 143 2.25 -6.37 16.80
CA ILE A 143 1.26 -6.73 17.83
C ILE A 143 0.64 -8.06 17.46
N ASP A 144 0.61 -9.01 18.39
CA ASP A 144 -0.07 -10.30 18.24
C ASP A 144 -1.59 -10.11 18.40
N LEU A 145 -2.36 -10.54 17.40
CA LEU A 145 -3.81 -10.41 17.36
C LEU A 145 -4.54 -11.39 18.30
N LYS A 146 -3.92 -12.53 18.63
CA LYS A 146 -4.52 -13.54 19.52
C LYS A 146 -4.42 -13.14 20.99
N THR A 147 -3.28 -12.57 21.38
CA THR A 147 -3.01 -12.21 22.79
C THR A 147 -3.14 -10.73 23.06
N ALA A 148 -3.25 -9.88 22.03
CA ALA A 148 -3.21 -8.43 22.16
C ALA A 148 -1.96 -7.95 22.94
N THR A 149 -0.78 -8.45 22.55
CA THR A 149 0.50 -8.08 23.16
C THR A 149 1.52 -7.68 22.10
N VAL A 150 2.44 -6.77 22.45
CA VAL A 150 3.56 -6.43 21.58
C VAL A 150 4.52 -7.62 21.52
N SER A 151 4.70 -8.19 20.33
CA SER A 151 5.64 -9.29 20.08
C SER A 151 7.07 -8.78 19.90
N SER A 152 7.22 -7.67 19.17
CA SER A 152 8.54 -7.10 18.85
C SER A 152 8.40 -5.63 18.44
N SER A 153 9.49 -4.88 18.54
CA SER A 153 9.53 -3.49 18.09
C SER A 153 10.90 -3.09 17.59
N ILE A 154 10.96 -2.13 16.67
CA ILE A 154 12.20 -1.50 16.18
C ILE A 154 12.06 0.01 16.19
N GLU A 155 13.16 0.71 16.45
CA GLU A 155 13.21 2.15 16.64
C GLU A 155 14.11 2.81 15.60
N PHE A 156 13.65 3.95 15.08
CA PHE A 156 14.37 4.83 14.19
C PHE A 156 14.40 6.21 14.83
N PHE A 157 15.59 6.74 15.08
CA PHE A 157 15.79 8.02 15.74
C PHE A 157 16.16 9.10 14.73
N CYS A 158 15.65 10.32 14.95
CA CYS A 158 16.01 11.48 14.14
C CYS A 158 15.88 11.23 12.63
N ASP A 159 14.83 10.52 12.23
CA ASP A 159 14.61 10.13 10.84
C ASP A 159 13.46 10.92 10.22
N CYS A 160 13.27 10.84 8.92
CA CYS A 160 12.18 11.45 8.19
C CYS A 160 11.38 10.36 7.48
N PHE A 161 10.16 10.08 7.94
CA PHE A 161 9.25 9.17 7.27
C PHE A 161 8.07 9.90 6.63
N LYS A 162 7.71 9.52 5.39
CA LYS A 162 6.45 9.95 4.76
C LYS A 162 5.43 8.81 4.82
N LEU A 163 4.99 8.50 6.03
CA LEU A 163 4.02 7.42 6.29
C LEU A 163 2.68 7.67 5.56
N ALA A 164 2.25 8.94 5.50
CA ALA A 164 0.95 9.35 4.95
C ALA A 164 0.78 9.22 3.41
N LYS A 165 1.83 8.78 2.69
CA LYS A 165 1.80 8.63 1.22
C LYS A 165 2.24 7.24 0.75
N GLY A 166 2.35 6.29 1.68
CA GLY A 166 2.56 4.86 1.39
C GLY A 166 3.79 4.56 0.53
N GLY A 167 4.92 5.19 0.84
CA GLY A 167 6.15 5.09 0.03
C GLY A 167 7.39 4.60 0.78
N THR A 168 7.52 4.96 2.06
CA THR A 168 8.69 4.65 2.87
C THR A 168 8.60 3.33 3.62
N VAL A 169 7.42 2.72 3.67
CA VAL A 169 7.21 1.41 4.28
C VAL A 169 6.50 0.58 3.23
N CYS A 170 6.95 -0.64 3.01
CA CYS A 170 6.29 -1.60 2.13
C CYS A 170 6.21 -2.96 2.81
N VAL A 171 5.04 -3.60 2.79
CA VAL A 171 4.85 -4.95 3.31
C VAL A 171 4.45 -5.86 2.16
N LEU A 172 5.17 -6.96 2.01
CA LEU A 172 4.83 -8.03 1.11
C LEU A 172 5.01 -9.37 1.81
N ASP A 173 3.91 -10.11 1.89
CA ASP A 173 3.82 -11.37 2.63
C ASP A 173 4.30 -11.20 4.07
N ASP A 174 5.38 -11.89 4.46
CA ASP A 174 6.01 -11.77 5.77
C ASP A 174 7.27 -10.90 5.74
N THR A 175 7.49 -10.14 4.67
CA THR A 175 8.65 -9.26 4.51
C THR A 175 8.21 -7.80 4.58
N VAL A 176 8.94 -6.98 5.32
CA VAL A 176 8.73 -5.53 5.36
C VAL A 176 10.01 -4.80 4.98
N ALA A 177 9.89 -3.81 4.09
CA ALA A 177 10.94 -2.87 3.75
C ALA A 177 10.61 -1.51 4.36
N ILE A 178 11.55 -0.94 5.12
CA ILE A 178 11.42 0.36 5.77
C ILE A 178 12.57 1.23 5.27
N HIS A 179 12.22 2.32 4.62
CA HIS A 179 13.14 3.26 4.00
C HIS A 179 13.20 4.57 4.80
N SER A 180 14.39 4.84 5.32
CA SER A 180 14.79 6.10 5.93
C SER A 180 15.06 7.14 4.85
N LEU A 181 14.29 8.24 4.85
CA LEU A 181 14.57 9.35 3.94
C LEU A 181 15.76 10.18 4.40
N ALA A 182 15.97 10.29 5.72
CA ALA A 182 17.07 11.07 6.27
C ALA A 182 18.42 10.39 6.00
N TYR A 183 18.52 9.09 6.27
CA TYR A 183 19.76 8.32 6.11
C TYR A 183 19.91 7.68 4.73
N GLN A 184 18.89 7.77 3.87
CA GLN A 184 18.87 7.16 2.53
C GLN A 184 19.21 5.66 2.59
N GLU A 185 18.61 4.98 3.56
CA GLU A 185 18.83 3.57 3.86
C GLU A 185 17.50 2.83 3.91
N THR A 186 17.42 1.70 3.21
CA THR A 186 16.29 0.77 3.24
C THR A 186 16.69 -0.46 4.03
N LYS A 187 16.02 -0.72 5.16
CA LYS A 187 16.18 -1.95 5.93
C LYS A 187 15.05 -2.91 5.61
N ILE A 188 15.39 -4.16 5.36
CA ILE A 188 14.44 -5.20 4.98
C ILE A 188 14.41 -6.26 6.08
N TYR A 189 13.22 -6.53 6.60
CA TYR A 189 12.99 -7.45 7.71
C TYR A 189 12.04 -8.58 7.32
N SER A 190 12.35 -9.78 7.77
CA SER A 190 11.43 -10.92 7.84
C SER A 190 10.65 -10.88 9.14
N LEU A 191 9.35 -11.15 9.08
CA LEU A 191 8.39 -11.12 10.18
C LEU A 191 7.82 -12.51 10.52
N ARG A 192 8.37 -13.58 9.93
CA ARG A 192 7.86 -14.96 10.06
C ARG A 192 7.79 -15.46 11.50
N ARG A 193 8.67 -14.96 12.38
CA ARG A 193 8.78 -15.37 13.79
C ARG A 193 8.13 -14.37 14.76
N LYS A 194 7.24 -13.49 14.28
CA LYS A 194 6.66 -12.37 15.06
C LYS A 194 7.73 -11.40 15.61
N THR A 195 8.91 -11.41 15.01
CA THR A 195 10.06 -10.56 15.36
C THR A 195 10.59 -9.88 14.11
N PHE A 196 11.24 -8.74 14.26
CA PHE A 196 11.96 -8.10 13.16
C PHE A 196 13.33 -8.74 12.97
N GLU A 197 13.45 -9.69 12.04
CA GLU A 197 14.73 -10.30 11.66
C GLU A 197 15.26 -9.60 10.41
N GLN A 198 16.33 -8.82 10.52
CA GLN A 198 16.86 -8.09 9.36
C GLN A 198 17.50 -9.07 8.36
N ILE A 199 16.99 -9.08 7.13
CA ILE A 199 17.42 -9.98 6.05
C ILE A 199 18.09 -9.23 4.89
N GLY A 200 18.06 -7.90 4.89
CA GLY A 200 18.73 -7.09 3.86
C GLY A 200 18.86 -5.62 4.24
N ALA A 201 19.74 -4.93 3.52
CA ALA A 201 19.94 -3.49 3.61
C ALA A 201 20.27 -2.92 2.23
N ILE A 202 19.78 -1.71 1.94
CA ILE A 202 20.09 -0.97 0.72
C ILE A 202 20.38 0.47 1.09
N GLY A 203 21.61 0.93 0.91
CA GLY A 203 21.99 2.29 1.26
C GLY A 203 23.50 2.45 1.16
N PRO A 204 24.14 3.17 2.10
CA PRO A 204 25.60 3.21 2.20
C PRO A 204 26.21 1.81 2.37
N VAL A 205 25.50 0.93 3.07
CA VAL A 205 25.81 -0.49 3.23
C VAL A 205 24.78 -1.32 2.47
N CYS A 206 25.26 -2.33 1.72
CA CYS A 206 24.41 -3.18 0.88
C CYS A 206 24.40 -4.66 1.30
N HIS A 207 25.30 -5.09 2.18
CA HIS A 207 25.32 -6.45 2.73
C HIS A 207 25.19 -6.40 4.25
N LEU A 208 24.56 -7.42 4.83
CA LEU A 208 24.46 -7.54 6.28
C LEU A 208 25.83 -7.87 6.87
N GLY A 209 26.21 -7.15 7.93
CA GLY A 209 27.48 -7.35 8.63
C GLY A 209 28.62 -6.46 8.12
N ASP A 210 28.45 -5.81 6.97
CA ASP A 210 29.40 -4.81 6.49
C ASP A 210 29.34 -3.56 7.40
N THR A 211 30.51 -3.12 7.87
CA THR A 211 30.67 -1.85 8.57
C THR A 211 31.22 -0.79 7.64
N LEU A 212 30.61 0.40 7.64
CA LEU A 212 31.21 1.56 7.01
C LEU A 212 32.49 1.92 7.76
N GLN A 213 33.62 1.90 7.07
CA GLN A 213 34.80 2.61 7.52
C GLN A 213 34.57 4.13 7.42
N GLU A 214 35.40 4.94 8.07
CA GLU A 214 35.36 6.40 7.93
C GLU A 214 35.63 6.78 6.47
N VAL A 215 34.54 6.96 5.74
CA VAL A 215 34.49 7.35 4.34
C VAL A 215 34.28 8.86 4.31
N SER A 216 35.04 9.57 3.47
CA SER A 216 34.90 11.02 3.36
C SER A 216 33.51 11.38 2.83
N PRO A 217 32.91 12.51 3.23
CA PRO A 217 31.56 12.90 2.78
C PRO A 217 31.43 13.07 1.25
N GLU A 218 32.56 13.14 0.54
CA GLU A 218 32.63 13.25 -0.92
C GLU A 218 32.63 11.89 -1.63
N GLN A 219 32.88 10.79 -0.92
CA GLN A 219 32.93 9.46 -1.50
C GLN A 219 31.53 8.89 -1.74
N ILE A 220 31.29 8.46 -2.97
CA ILE A 220 30.06 7.77 -3.35
C ILE A 220 30.22 6.29 -3.01
N VAL A 221 29.41 5.80 -2.08
CA VAL A 221 29.47 4.42 -1.58
C VAL A 221 28.16 3.65 -1.75
N GLY A 222 28.23 2.33 -1.51
CA GLY A 222 27.07 1.46 -1.42
C GLY A 222 26.20 1.45 -2.67
N PHE A 223 24.90 1.61 -2.47
CA PHE A 223 23.90 1.54 -3.53
C PHE A 223 24.13 2.59 -4.63
N LYS A 224 24.49 3.83 -4.26
CA LYS A 224 24.75 4.88 -5.24
C LYS A 224 25.96 4.56 -6.12
N HIS A 225 27.00 3.98 -5.54
CA HIS A 225 28.15 3.52 -6.32
C HIS A 225 27.74 2.40 -7.29
N LYS A 226 27.04 1.38 -6.80
CA LYS A 226 26.52 0.28 -7.63
C LYS A 226 25.66 0.80 -8.79
N LEU A 227 24.80 1.80 -8.54
CA LEU A 227 23.98 2.46 -9.55
C LEU A 227 24.79 3.11 -10.66
N LEU A 228 25.81 3.90 -10.28
CA LEU A 228 26.67 4.58 -11.25
C LEU A 228 27.51 3.58 -12.06
N VAL A 229 28.04 2.54 -11.42
CA VAL A 229 28.79 1.47 -12.10
C VAL A 229 27.91 0.71 -13.09
N PHE A 230 26.67 0.38 -12.70
CA PHE A 230 25.72 -0.27 -13.60
C PHE A 230 25.42 0.61 -14.83
N LEU A 231 25.13 1.90 -14.62
CA LEU A 231 24.87 2.83 -15.71
C LEU A 231 26.10 3.02 -16.61
N PHE A 232 27.29 3.12 -16.02
CA PHE A 232 28.53 3.23 -16.77
C PHE A 232 28.76 1.99 -17.66
N ARG A 233 28.67 0.79 -17.08
CA ARG A 233 28.82 -0.48 -17.82
C ARG A 233 27.80 -0.60 -18.95
N LYS A 234 26.53 -0.28 -18.68
CA LYS A 234 25.47 -0.28 -19.70
C LYS A 234 25.82 0.64 -20.87
N ASN A 235 26.35 1.83 -20.60
CA ASN A 235 26.76 2.79 -21.64
C ASN A 235 28.07 2.41 -22.37
N THR A 236 28.95 1.61 -21.76
CA THR A 236 30.18 1.13 -22.42
C THR A 236 29.99 -0.17 -23.21
N GLU A 237 29.14 -1.07 -22.73
CA GLU A 237 28.97 -2.43 -23.26
C GLU A 237 27.89 -2.50 -24.36
N GLN A 238 26.78 -1.76 -24.24
CA GLN A 238 25.64 -1.88 -25.17
C GLN A 238 25.78 -1.00 -26.42
N ALA A 239 26.55 0.10 -26.35
CA ALA A 239 26.91 0.90 -27.51
C ALA A 239 28.10 1.81 -27.14
N PRO A 240 29.35 1.52 -27.56
CA PRO A 240 30.52 2.36 -27.31
C PRO A 240 30.48 3.65 -28.16
N ASN A 241 29.38 4.39 -28.08
CA ASN A 241 29.23 5.69 -28.69
C ASN A 241 29.78 6.75 -27.72
N ARG A 242 30.68 7.59 -28.20
CA ARG A 242 31.25 8.68 -27.41
C ARG A 242 30.18 9.67 -26.92
N GLU A 243 29.04 9.74 -27.59
CA GLU A 243 27.91 10.60 -27.23
C GLU A 243 27.12 10.09 -26.02
N THR A 244 26.89 8.77 -25.90
CA THR A 244 26.19 8.18 -24.75
C THR A 244 26.99 8.34 -23.46
N LEU A 245 28.31 8.15 -23.54
CA LEU A 245 29.22 8.43 -22.43
C LEU A 245 29.24 9.92 -22.04
N LYS A 246 29.28 10.84 -23.02
CA LYS A 246 29.16 12.28 -22.74
C LYS A 246 27.84 12.61 -22.05
N TYR A 247 26.74 11.98 -22.48
CA TYR A 247 25.44 12.16 -21.85
C TYR A 247 25.45 11.65 -20.40
N PHE A 248 25.99 10.46 -20.13
CA PHE A 248 26.17 9.93 -18.77
C PHE A 248 26.95 10.91 -17.88
N TYR A 249 28.09 11.42 -18.35
CA TYR A 249 28.88 12.38 -17.57
C TYR A 249 28.14 13.71 -17.36
N SER A 250 27.30 14.15 -18.30
CA SER A 250 26.47 15.35 -18.11
C SER A 250 25.40 15.16 -17.03
N GLN A 251 24.89 13.93 -16.86
CA GLN A 251 23.88 13.58 -15.84
C GLN A 251 24.48 13.06 -14.53
N PHE A 252 25.80 12.86 -14.46
CA PHE A 252 26.47 12.21 -13.32
C PHE A 252 26.12 12.87 -11.98
N ASN A 253 26.30 14.19 -11.88
CA ASN A 253 26.00 14.93 -10.65
C ASN A 253 24.50 14.86 -10.31
N THR A 254 23.64 14.96 -11.31
CA THR A 254 22.19 14.84 -11.12
C THR A 254 21.82 13.49 -10.51
N ILE A 255 22.37 12.38 -11.02
CA ILE A 255 22.14 11.03 -10.50
C ILE A 255 22.70 10.89 -9.08
N CYS A 256 23.90 11.42 -8.82
CA CYS A 256 24.52 11.43 -7.49
C CYS A 256 23.65 12.15 -6.46
N GLU A 257 22.96 13.22 -6.85
CA GLU A 257 22.07 14.00 -5.99
C GLU A 257 20.67 13.40 -5.83
N MET A 258 20.28 12.43 -6.65
CA MET A 258 18.98 11.78 -6.52
C MET A 258 18.86 11.05 -5.17
N LEU A 259 17.64 11.07 -4.65
CA LEU A 259 17.27 10.45 -3.40
C LEU A 259 16.25 9.34 -3.68
N VAL A 260 16.44 8.21 -3.03
CA VAL A 260 15.40 7.19 -2.91
C VAL A 260 14.31 7.80 -2.04
N TRP A 261 13.07 7.66 -2.49
CA TRP A 261 11.92 8.23 -1.79
C TRP A 261 10.73 7.27 -1.70
N LYS A 262 10.70 6.23 -2.55
CA LYS A 262 9.80 5.08 -2.39
C LYS A 262 10.51 3.77 -2.59
N VAL A 263 9.99 2.77 -1.89
CA VAL A 263 10.44 1.39 -1.96
C VAL A 263 9.24 0.49 -2.13
N TYR A 264 9.35 -0.46 -3.05
CA TYR A 264 8.30 -1.41 -3.36
C TYR A 264 8.87 -2.84 -3.34
N LEU A 265 8.30 -3.72 -2.52
CA LEU A 265 8.63 -5.14 -2.54
C LEU A 265 7.90 -5.82 -3.71
N VAL A 266 8.63 -6.51 -4.57
CA VAL A 266 8.08 -7.23 -5.72
C VAL A 266 7.77 -8.67 -5.34
N ASP A 267 8.76 -9.32 -4.74
CA ASP A 267 8.75 -10.71 -4.29
C ASP A 267 9.63 -10.90 -3.04
N GLY A 268 10.13 -12.12 -2.81
CA GLY A 268 10.95 -12.47 -1.65
C GLY A 268 12.42 -12.01 -1.70
N CYS A 269 12.93 -11.50 -2.82
CA CYS A 269 14.34 -11.09 -2.98
C CYS A 269 14.54 -9.80 -3.81
N HIS A 270 13.50 -9.31 -4.47
CA HIS A 270 13.55 -8.13 -5.33
C HIS A 270 12.76 -6.94 -4.78
N VAL A 271 13.37 -5.77 -4.92
CA VAL A 271 12.82 -4.47 -4.53
C VAL A 271 12.91 -3.51 -5.71
N VAL A 272 11.86 -2.73 -5.94
CA VAL A 272 11.89 -1.58 -6.85
C VAL A 272 12.06 -0.31 -6.03
N LEU A 273 13.12 0.42 -6.31
CA LEU A 273 13.46 1.70 -5.68
C LEU A 273 13.08 2.82 -6.63
N GLN A 274 12.31 3.78 -6.14
CA GLN A 274 12.01 5.00 -6.88
C GLN A 274 12.93 6.11 -6.41
N LEU A 275 13.74 6.63 -7.34
CA LEU A 275 14.63 7.75 -7.12
C LEU A 275 14.06 9.01 -7.79
N GLY A 276 14.34 10.16 -7.19
CA GLY A 276 14.00 11.46 -7.74
C GLY A 276 14.88 12.56 -7.20
N SER A 277 14.78 13.74 -7.81
CA SER A 277 15.48 14.95 -7.36
C SER A 277 15.08 15.34 -5.92
N ARG A 278 15.94 16.07 -5.22
CA ARG A 278 15.65 16.64 -3.89
C ARG A 278 14.40 17.52 -3.84
N ASN A 279 13.99 18.11 -4.98
CA ASN A 279 12.79 18.94 -5.07
C ASN A 279 11.48 18.14 -5.08
N PHE A 280 11.53 16.80 -5.14
CA PHE A 280 10.34 15.94 -5.02
C PHE A 280 9.62 16.11 -3.67
N TYR A 281 10.31 16.60 -2.65
CA TYR A 281 9.74 16.79 -1.32
C TYR A 281 8.96 18.10 -1.17
N THR A 282 9.28 19.13 -1.96
CA THR A 282 8.76 20.51 -1.84
C THR A 282 7.77 20.88 -2.94
N LEU A 283 7.85 20.27 -4.12
CA LEU A 283 6.98 20.60 -5.25
C LEU A 283 5.80 19.63 -5.37
N ASP A 284 4.65 20.17 -5.79
CA ASP A 284 3.58 19.35 -6.34
C ASP A 284 4.14 18.48 -7.45
N ALA A 285 3.84 17.19 -7.40
CA ALA A 285 4.49 16.20 -8.22
C ALA A 285 4.45 16.54 -9.74
N SER A 286 3.47 17.34 -10.18
CA SER A 286 3.25 17.78 -11.56
C SER A 286 4.45 18.42 -12.29
N ARG A 287 5.54 18.80 -11.60
CA ARG A 287 6.73 19.47 -12.19
C ARG A 287 7.99 18.62 -12.28
N LEU A 288 7.89 17.30 -12.11
CA LEU A 288 9.07 16.45 -12.03
C LEU A 288 9.49 15.92 -13.40
N GLU A 289 10.72 16.26 -13.80
CA GLU A 289 11.25 15.99 -15.14
C GLU A 289 11.88 14.60 -15.28
N THR A 290 12.40 13.99 -14.21
CA THR A 290 12.99 12.64 -14.26
C THR A 290 12.79 11.85 -12.96
N VAL A 291 12.32 10.61 -13.11
CA VAL A 291 12.29 9.58 -12.07
C VAL A 291 13.05 8.38 -12.59
N LEU A 292 13.93 7.83 -11.75
CA LEU A 292 14.55 6.54 -12.00
C LEU A 292 13.85 5.48 -11.17
N LEU A 293 13.57 4.35 -11.80
CA LEU A 293 13.09 3.13 -11.16
C LEU A 293 14.18 2.08 -11.28
N VAL A 294 14.62 1.55 -10.14
CA VAL A 294 15.72 0.62 -10.07
C VAL A 294 15.22 -0.68 -9.47
N THR A 295 15.27 -1.76 -10.25
CA THR A 295 14.99 -3.12 -9.77
C THR A 295 16.28 -3.67 -9.17
N TYR A 296 16.23 -4.01 -7.88
CA TYR A 296 17.38 -4.42 -7.09
C TYR A 296 17.12 -5.75 -6.40
N ASN A 297 18.06 -6.69 -6.52
CA ASN A 297 18.06 -7.91 -5.73
C ASN A 297 18.81 -7.65 -4.43
N PHE A 298 18.11 -7.69 -3.29
CA PHE A 298 18.73 -7.37 -2.00
C PHE A 298 19.47 -8.54 -1.36
N VAL A 299 19.38 -9.75 -1.93
CA VAL A 299 20.11 -10.93 -1.48
C VAL A 299 21.48 -10.99 -2.15
N SER A 300 21.54 -10.87 -3.49
CA SER A 300 22.83 -10.78 -4.22
C SER A 300 23.45 -9.37 -4.16
N ALA A 301 22.65 -8.38 -3.77
CA ALA A 301 23.02 -6.97 -3.75
C ALA A 301 23.40 -6.42 -5.13
N GLU A 302 22.61 -6.78 -6.15
CA GLU A 302 22.83 -6.43 -7.54
C GLU A 302 21.67 -5.61 -8.11
N ILE A 303 22.00 -4.68 -9.00
CA ILE A 303 21.01 -3.97 -9.81
C ILE A 303 20.74 -4.83 -11.03
N LEU A 304 19.47 -5.18 -11.21
CA LEU A 304 19.02 -5.97 -12.36
C LEU A 304 18.70 -5.05 -13.53
N GLU A 305 17.94 -4.00 -13.26
CA GLU A 305 17.49 -3.10 -14.31
C GLU A 305 17.19 -1.69 -13.82
N ILE A 306 17.32 -0.73 -14.73
CA ILE A 306 17.02 0.68 -14.50
C ILE A 306 16.12 1.17 -15.63
N HIS A 307 15.04 1.82 -15.21
CA HIS A 307 14.05 2.38 -16.09
C HIS A 307 13.78 3.84 -15.75
N THR A 308 13.32 4.58 -16.74
CA THR A 308 12.97 6.00 -16.63
C THR A 308 11.45 6.17 -16.65
N SER A 309 10.98 7.36 -16.27
CA SER A 309 9.56 7.72 -16.36
C SER A 309 8.96 7.70 -17.78
N HIS A 310 9.78 7.47 -18.81
CA HIS A 310 9.38 7.47 -20.21
C HIS A 310 9.31 6.07 -20.83
N ASP A 311 9.72 5.03 -20.11
CA ASP A 311 9.69 3.65 -20.61
C ASP A 311 8.28 3.06 -20.47
N GLU A 312 7.67 2.69 -21.59
CA GLU A 312 6.30 2.13 -21.63
C GLU A 312 6.26 0.65 -21.17
N ASP A 313 7.32 -0.11 -21.44
CA ASP A 313 7.42 -1.55 -21.14
C ASP A 313 7.56 -1.86 -19.63
N LEU A 314 8.07 -0.88 -18.87
CA LEU A 314 8.37 -0.99 -17.45
C LEU A 314 7.16 -1.37 -16.59
N LEU A 315 6.02 -0.74 -16.86
CA LEU A 315 4.82 -1.00 -16.09
C LEU A 315 4.34 -2.44 -16.33
N GLU A 316 4.49 -2.95 -17.55
CA GLU A 316 4.11 -4.32 -17.89
C GLU A 316 5.03 -5.35 -17.24
N GLU A 317 6.33 -5.09 -17.21
CA GLU A 317 7.32 -5.98 -16.60
C GLU A 317 7.19 -6.03 -15.08
N ILE A 318 7.11 -4.88 -14.41
CA ILE A 318 6.91 -4.81 -12.95
C ILE A 318 5.60 -5.50 -12.57
N VAL A 319 4.56 -5.32 -13.38
CA VAL A 319 3.29 -6.02 -13.22
C VAL A 319 3.44 -7.51 -13.48
N GLY A 320 4.23 -7.92 -14.48
CA GLY A 320 4.59 -9.31 -14.79
C GLY A 320 5.25 -10.03 -13.61
N LEU A 321 6.30 -9.42 -13.04
CA LEU A 321 6.99 -9.95 -11.86
C LEU A 321 6.06 -10.04 -10.65
N ARG A 322 5.17 -9.05 -10.47
CA ARG A 322 4.17 -9.11 -9.41
C ARG A 322 3.14 -10.23 -9.66
N ARG A 323 2.76 -10.48 -10.91
CA ARG A 323 1.82 -11.52 -11.33
C ARG A 323 2.38 -12.92 -11.06
N SER A 324 3.64 -13.17 -11.40
CA SER A 324 4.26 -14.50 -11.19
C SER A 324 4.30 -14.84 -9.70
N HIS A 325 4.84 -13.93 -8.88
CA HIS A 325 4.97 -14.15 -7.44
C HIS A 325 3.62 -14.33 -6.73
N THR A 326 2.60 -13.53 -7.08
CA THR A 326 1.26 -13.68 -6.50
C THR A 326 0.57 -14.98 -6.91
N THR A 327 0.83 -15.49 -8.12
CA THR A 327 0.25 -16.74 -8.61
C THR A 327 0.90 -17.96 -7.96
N GLU A 328 2.23 -17.99 -7.87
CA GLU A 328 2.98 -19.12 -7.29
C GLU A 328 2.70 -19.33 -5.80
N LYS A 329 2.76 -18.29 -4.97
CA LYS A 329 2.50 -18.44 -3.53
C LYS A 329 1.05 -18.78 -3.21
N ARG A 330 0.09 -18.32 -4.02
CA ARG A 330 -1.33 -18.66 -3.83
C ARG A 330 -1.65 -20.13 -4.13
N LEU A 331 -0.88 -20.78 -4.99
CA LEU A 331 -0.97 -22.23 -5.23
C LEU A 331 -0.37 -23.05 -4.07
N LEU A 332 0.61 -22.49 -3.33
CA LEU A 332 1.25 -23.17 -2.19
C LEU A 332 0.41 -23.11 -0.90
N VAL A 333 -0.35 -22.04 -0.69
CA VAL A 333 -1.29 -21.88 0.45
C VAL A 333 -2.48 -22.85 0.37
N ASP A 334 -2.67 -23.52 -0.77
CA ASP A 334 -3.79 -24.41 -1.06
C ASP A 334 -3.79 -25.74 -0.27
N SER A 335 -2.81 -25.97 0.62
CA SER A 335 -2.56 -27.31 1.16
C SER A 335 -2.81 -27.56 2.66
N LYS A 336 -3.02 -26.57 3.56
CA LYS A 336 -3.09 -26.91 5.01
C LYS A 336 -4.11 -26.26 5.95
N GLU A 337 -4.84 -25.19 5.63
CA GLU A 337 -5.78 -24.62 6.63
C GLU A 337 -7.14 -24.24 6.06
N ARG A 338 -8.22 -24.67 6.74
CA ARG A 338 -9.64 -24.36 6.44
C ARG A 338 -10.02 -22.90 6.75
N SER A 339 -9.10 -21.96 6.59
CA SER A 339 -9.33 -20.53 6.79
C SER A 339 -9.67 -19.89 5.45
N ALA A 340 -10.91 -19.42 5.32
CA ALA A 340 -11.39 -18.47 4.31
C ALA A 340 -10.75 -18.58 2.90
N LYS A 341 -11.26 -19.49 2.07
CA LYS A 341 -10.89 -19.58 0.65
C LYS A 341 -11.22 -18.25 -0.06
N PRO A 342 -10.27 -17.56 -0.70
CA PRO A 342 -10.61 -16.57 -1.71
C PRO A 342 -11.27 -17.32 -2.87
N THR A 343 -12.54 -17.05 -3.14
CA THR A 343 -13.25 -17.66 -4.27
C THR A 343 -12.49 -17.36 -5.56
N ALA A 344 -12.37 -18.31 -6.49
CA ALA A 344 -11.66 -18.10 -7.78
C ALA A 344 -12.04 -16.79 -8.51
N ALA A 345 -13.24 -16.25 -8.25
CA ALA A 345 -13.71 -14.95 -8.70
C ALA A 345 -12.83 -13.74 -8.27
N THR A 346 -12.24 -13.71 -7.07
CA THR A 346 -11.36 -12.60 -6.63
C THR A 346 -10.02 -12.60 -7.38
N CYS A 347 -9.52 -13.77 -7.79
CA CYS A 347 -8.27 -13.86 -8.55
C CYS A 347 -8.43 -13.36 -10.00
N TYR A 348 -9.52 -13.74 -10.68
CA TYR A 348 -9.79 -13.25 -12.04
C TYR A 348 -10.14 -11.75 -12.06
N HIS A 349 -10.78 -11.23 -11.00
CA HIS A 349 -11.15 -9.82 -10.94
C HIS A 349 -10.01 -8.90 -10.53
N GLU A 350 -9.17 -9.22 -9.56
CA GLU A 350 -7.95 -8.45 -9.29
C GLU A 350 -7.04 -8.44 -10.53
N ARG A 351 -6.93 -9.58 -11.23
CA ARG A 351 -6.25 -9.68 -12.53
C ARG A 351 -6.85 -8.73 -13.57
N GLY A 352 -8.16 -8.80 -13.82
CA GLY A 352 -8.82 -7.94 -14.79
C GLY A 352 -8.89 -6.45 -14.37
N ARG A 353 -8.80 -6.15 -13.07
CA ARG A 353 -8.73 -4.79 -12.51
C ARG A 353 -7.35 -4.19 -12.70
N LEU A 354 -6.30 -4.99 -12.48
CA LEU A 354 -4.93 -4.64 -12.76
C LEU A 354 -4.73 -4.39 -14.26
N GLU A 355 -5.17 -5.31 -15.12
CA GLU A 355 -5.12 -5.19 -16.59
C GLU A 355 -5.86 -3.94 -17.09
N ARG A 356 -7.10 -3.70 -16.64
CA ARG A 356 -7.86 -2.50 -17.02
C ARG A 356 -7.24 -1.21 -16.51
N ARG A 357 -6.61 -1.23 -15.32
CA ARG A 357 -5.94 -0.04 -14.75
C ARG A 357 -4.64 0.27 -15.47
N VAL A 358 -3.84 -0.75 -15.79
CA VAL A 358 -2.65 -0.62 -16.63
C VAL A 358 -3.05 -0.10 -18.01
N ALA A 359 -4.07 -0.68 -18.64
CA ALA A 359 -4.59 -0.21 -19.93
C ALA A 359 -5.12 1.25 -19.87
N HIS A 360 -5.86 1.62 -18.82
CA HIS A 360 -6.30 3.02 -18.63
C HIS A 360 -5.16 4.00 -18.35
N LEU A 361 -4.07 3.54 -17.73
CA LEU A 361 -2.87 4.35 -17.48
C LEU A 361 -2.04 4.50 -18.75
N ALA A 362 -1.88 3.43 -19.53
CA ALA A 362 -1.25 3.44 -20.85
C ALA A 362 -1.99 4.36 -21.82
N GLN A 363 -3.33 4.29 -21.86
CA GLN A 363 -4.18 5.15 -22.70
C GLN A 363 -4.11 6.65 -22.34
N ARG A 364 -3.66 7.01 -21.13
CA ARG A 364 -3.59 8.42 -20.71
C ARG A 364 -2.38 9.18 -21.23
N HIS A 365 -1.49 8.56 -22.03
CA HIS A 365 -0.39 9.20 -22.79
C HIS A 365 0.14 10.51 -22.20
N THR A 366 0.50 10.50 -20.92
CA THR A 366 1.09 11.67 -20.28
C THR A 366 2.33 11.23 -19.53
N ARG A 367 3.45 11.47 -20.22
CA ARG A 367 4.86 11.29 -19.88
C ARG A 367 5.25 11.99 -18.56
N SER A 368 4.61 11.63 -17.46
CA SER A 368 4.85 12.24 -16.16
C SER A 368 5.22 11.19 -15.12
N ALA A 369 6.41 11.37 -14.55
CA ALA A 369 6.91 10.67 -13.37
C ALA A 369 5.87 10.53 -12.24
N VAL A 370 4.94 11.49 -12.16
CA VAL A 370 3.80 11.52 -11.23
C VAL A 370 2.84 10.38 -11.43
N LEU A 371 2.35 10.19 -12.66
CA LEU A 371 1.34 9.19 -12.96
C LEU A 371 1.91 7.80 -12.74
N LEU A 372 3.16 7.59 -13.12
CA LEU A 372 3.89 6.35 -12.87
C LEU A 372 4.11 6.12 -11.37
N SER A 373 4.50 7.13 -10.59
CA SER A 373 4.57 6.98 -9.13
C SER A 373 3.21 6.72 -8.49
N MET A 374 2.14 7.36 -8.98
CA MET A 374 0.77 7.11 -8.53
C MET A 374 0.32 5.70 -8.91
N ALA A 375 0.70 5.21 -10.09
CA ALA A 375 0.42 3.87 -10.56
C ALA A 375 1.11 2.85 -9.66
N LEU A 376 2.43 2.97 -9.47
CA LEU A 376 3.20 2.08 -8.60
C LEU A 376 2.70 2.12 -7.15
N SER A 377 2.48 3.29 -6.56
CA SER A 377 1.88 3.37 -5.23
C SER A 377 0.48 2.76 -5.14
N ARG A 378 -0.25 2.62 -6.25
CA ARG A 378 -1.53 1.90 -6.28
C ARG A 378 -1.37 0.40 -6.50
N LEU A 379 -0.36 -0.02 -7.26
CA LEU A 379 -0.01 -1.42 -7.50
C LEU A 379 0.55 -2.10 -6.26
N PHE A 380 1.45 -1.39 -5.57
CA PHE A 380 2.16 -1.82 -4.38
C PHE A 380 1.58 -1.23 -3.11
N LYS A 381 0.31 -0.81 -3.15
CA LYS A 381 -0.37 -0.33 -1.95
C LYS A 381 -0.34 -1.47 -0.92
N ASN A 382 0.35 -1.23 0.20
CA ASN A 382 0.64 -2.21 1.26
C ASN A 382 -0.56 -2.76 2.01
N HIS A 383 -1.74 -2.37 1.57
CA HIS A 383 -2.96 -2.80 2.16
C HIS A 383 -3.32 -4.10 1.41
N PRO A 384 -3.61 -5.19 2.11
CA PRO A 384 -4.43 -6.26 1.56
C PRO A 384 -5.87 -5.75 1.38
N ALA A 385 -6.03 -4.52 0.86
CA ALA A 385 -7.27 -3.77 0.77
C ALA A 385 -8.27 -4.63 0.04
N ALA A 386 -9.04 -5.30 0.88
CA ALA A 386 -10.28 -5.95 0.59
C ALA A 386 -10.22 -6.81 -0.68
N VAL A 387 -9.74 -8.04 -0.49
CA VAL A 387 -10.29 -9.25 -1.16
C VAL A 387 -11.78 -9.44 -0.83
N SER A 388 -12.43 -8.42 -0.25
CA SER A 388 -13.84 -8.41 0.01
C SER A 388 -14.58 -8.50 -1.32
N PRO A 389 -15.46 -9.50 -1.48
CA PRO A 389 -16.23 -9.68 -2.70
C PRO A 389 -17.06 -8.42 -3.06
N TYR A 390 -17.30 -7.52 -2.10
CA TYR A 390 -17.98 -6.24 -2.31
C TYR A 390 -17.20 -5.25 -3.18
N VAL A 391 -15.89 -5.11 -2.94
CA VAL A 391 -15.10 -4.04 -3.58
C VAL A 391 -14.71 -4.42 -5.01
N ASP A 392 -14.71 -5.71 -5.35
CA ASP A 392 -14.38 -6.17 -6.70
C ASP A 392 -15.61 -6.33 -7.60
N ALA A 393 -16.74 -6.81 -7.07
CA ALA A 393 -17.96 -7.03 -7.85
C ALA A 393 -18.76 -5.74 -8.11
N PHE A 394 -18.59 -4.70 -7.29
CA PHE A 394 -19.41 -3.49 -7.33
C PHE A 394 -18.59 -2.19 -7.56
N THR A 395 -19.11 -1.30 -8.40
CA THR A 395 -18.73 0.11 -8.50
C THR A 395 -19.62 0.93 -7.59
N THR A 396 -19.09 2.02 -7.04
CA THR A 396 -19.83 2.91 -6.16
C THR A 396 -19.90 4.32 -6.72
N THR A 397 -20.98 5.03 -6.40
CA THR A 397 -21.11 6.47 -6.70
C THR A 397 -20.08 7.29 -5.95
N ALA A 398 -19.79 6.91 -4.70
CA ALA A 398 -18.67 7.46 -3.92
C ALA A 398 -17.36 6.70 -4.22
N ARG A 399 -16.23 7.40 -4.40
CA ARG A 399 -14.91 6.72 -4.52
C ARG A 399 -14.57 6.01 -3.20
N LEU A 400 -14.69 4.68 -3.16
CA LEU A 400 -14.31 3.83 -2.02
C LEU A 400 -12.86 4.07 -1.63
N SER A 401 -12.63 4.45 -0.38
CA SER A 401 -11.31 4.66 0.20
C SER A 401 -11.39 4.40 1.71
N SER A 402 -10.36 3.79 2.29
CA SER A 402 -10.17 3.75 3.75
C SER A 402 -9.81 5.13 4.33
N THR A 403 -9.49 6.10 3.47
CA THR A 403 -9.26 7.49 3.85
C THR A 403 -10.55 8.32 3.83
N LEU A 404 -10.67 9.22 4.81
CA LEU A 404 -11.78 10.16 4.98
C LEU A 404 -12.09 10.91 3.69
N ARG A 405 -13.36 10.86 3.24
CA ARG A 405 -13.80 11.67 2.10
C ARG A 405 -15.12 12.35 2.38
N GLN A 406 -15.20 13.60 1.93
CA GLN A 406 -16.40 14.40 1.93
C GLN A 406 -17.53 13.67 1.20
N CYS A 407 -18.59 13.34 1.93
CA CYS A 407 -19.83 12.76 1.46
C CYS A 407 -20.95 13.78 1.66
N ARG A 408 -21.65 14.12 0.59
CA ARG A 408 -22.88 14.93 0.61
C ARG A 408 -24.13 14.07 0.50
N GLU A 409 -23.98 12.84 0.02
CA GLU A 409 -25.09 11.89 -0.19
C GLU A 409 -25.51 11.25 1.15
N LYS A 410 -26.80 10.90 1.28
CA LYS A 410 -27.35 10.18 2.45
C LYS A 410 -27.06 8.67 2.44
N ARG A 411 -26.68 8.14 1.28
CA ARG A 411 -26.48 6.70 1.04
C ARG A 411 -25.34 6.49 0.05
N THR A 412 -24.57 5.43 0.23
CA THR A 412 -23.57 4.98 -0.75
C THR A 412 -24.20 3.91 -1.64
N VAL A 413 -24.32 4.17 -2.93
CA VAL A 413 -24.95 3.23 -3.89
C VAL A 413 -23.88 2.34 -4.52
N PHE A 414 -24.11 1.02 -4.50
CA PHE A 414 -23.26 0.01 -5.11
C PHE A 414 -23.95 -0.58 -6.34
N GLN A 415 -23.31 -0.47 -7.49
CA GLN A 415 -23.75 -0.99 -8.78
C GLN A 415 -22.88 -2.17 -9.18
N CYS A 416 -23.47 -3.23 -9.73
CA CYS A 416 -22.73 -4.35 -10.27
C CYS A 416 -21.86 -3.88 -11.44
N ARG A 417 -20.55 -4.15 -11.40
CA ARG A 417 -19.62 -3.71 -12.45
C ARG A 417 -19.91 -4.35 -13.81
N ARG A 418 -20.47 -5.56 -13.82
CA ARG A 418 -20.75 -6.33 -15.05
C ARG A 418 -22.04 -5.87 -15.74
N THR A 419 -23.06 -5.56 -14.95
CA THR A 419 -24.41 -5.28 -15.49
C THR A 419 -24.79 -3.80 -15.42
N GLY A 420 -24.04 -2.98 -14.67
CA GLY A 420 -24.36 -1.57 -14.40
C GLY A 420 -25.58 -1.35 -13.50
N LYS A 421 -26.30 -2.41 -13.12
CA LYS A 421 -27.50 -2.34 -12.27
C LYS A 421 -27.11 -2.09 -10.81
N VAL A 422 -27.93 -1.30 -10.10
CA VAL A 422 -27.79 -1.13 -8.65
C VAL A 422 -27.97 -2.49 -7.96
N ALA A 423 -26.99 -2.88 -7.16
CA ALA A 423 -27.01 -4.12 -6.39
C ALA A 423 -27.51 -3.88 -4.97
N PHE A 424 -26.95 -2.89 -4.26
CA PHE A 424 -27.39 -2.52 -2.90
C PHE A 424 -27.01 -1.08 -2.57
N THR A 425 -27.53 -0.56 -1.46
CA THR A 425 -27.21 0.77 -0.95
C THR A 425 -26.88 0.69 0.53
N LEU A 426 -25.77 1.29 0.95
CA LEU A 426 -25.41 1.43 2.37
C LEU A 426 -25.93 2.78 2.88
N PRO A 427 -26.88 2.79 3.83
CA PRO A 427 -27.35 4.02 4.42
C PRO A 427 -26.28 4.62 5.34
N LEU A 428 -25.98 5.91 5.15
CA LEU A 428 -25.01 6.63 5.99
C LEU A 428 -25.71 7.19 7.23
N THR A 429 -26.92 7.71 7.07
CA THR A 429 -27.67 8.23 8.21
C THR A 429 -29.04 7.60 8.31
N THR A 430 -29.62 7.73 9.50
CA THR A 430 -31.03 7.40 9.70
C THR A 430 -31.90 8.21 8.73
N PRO A 431 -33.03 7.65 8.28
CA PRO A 431 -33.92 8.30 7.32
C PRO A 431 -34.34 9.73 7.74
N ASP A 432 -34.46 9.96 9.05
CA ASP A 432 -35.01 11.18 9.63
C ASP A 432 -33.97 12.23 10.02
N SER A 433 -32.67 12.00 9.73
CA SER A 433 -31.62 12.95 10.10
C SER A 433 -31.66 14.21 9.21
N PRO A 434 -31.60 15.44 9.79
CA PRO A 434 -31.58 16.67 9.01
C PRO A 434 -30.32 16.78 8.11
N GLU A 435 -30.48 17.43 6.96
CA GLU A 435 -29.46 17.63 5.93
C GLU A 435 -28.49 18.75 6.30
N HIS A 436 -27.74 18.59 7.39
CA HIS A 436 -26.76 19.59 7.78
C HIS A 436 -25.36 18.99 7.90
N GLY A 437 -24.42 19.66 7.24
CA GLY A 437 -22.98 19.51 7.42
C GLY A 437 -22.27 18.72 6.32
N THR A 438 -21.01 19.09 6.10
CA THR A 438 -20.06 18.31 5.32
C THR A 438 -19.62 17.09 6.14
N ARG A 439 -19.97 15.88 5.72
CA ARG A 439 -19.64 14.64 6.45
C ARG A 439 -18.47 13.94 5.78
N HIS A 440 -17.63 13.23 6.53
CA HIS A 440 -16.63 12.34 5.94
C HIS A 440 -16.96 10.89 6.26
N ALA A 441 -17.02 10.01 5.25
CA ALA A 441 -17.30 8.59 5.46
C ALA A 441 -16.06 7.73 5.15
N ALA A 442 -15.82 6.71 5.96
CA ALA A 442 -14.90 5.62 5.68
C ALA A 442 -15.68 4.29 5.72
N HIS A 443 -15.47 3.43 4.72
CA HIS A 443 -16.11 2.12 4.65
C HIS A 443 -15.06 1.03 4.83
N ILE A 444 -15.34 0.10 5.74
CA ILE A 444 -14.49 -1.04 6.08
C ILE A 444 -15.27 -2.30 5.75
N PHE A 445 -14.82 -3.08 4.78
CA PHE A 445 -15.50 -4.31 4.37
C PHE A 445 -14.81 -5.52 4.97
N HIS A 446 -15.60 -6.46 5.46
CA HIS A 446 -15.07 -7.75 5.86
C HIS A 446 -14.53 -8.51 4.64
N PRO A 447 -13.38 -9.21 4.74
CA PRO A 447 -12.78 -9.89 3.60
C PRO A 447 -13.64 -11.01 3.02
N CYS A 448 -14.45 -11.69 3.83
CA CYS A 448 -15.19 -12.89 3.38
C CYS A 448 -16.68 -12.96 3.77
N LEU A 449 -17.16 -12.07 4.62
CA LEU A 449 -18.51 -12.14 5.20
C LEU A 449 -19.31 -10.96 4.68
N PRO A 450 -20.64 -11.06 4.66
CA PRO A 450 -21.52 -9.98 4.26
C PRO A 450 -21.68 -8.90 5.32
N LEU A 451 -20.54 -8.36 5.74
CA LEU A 451 -20.39 -7.43 6.83
C LEU A 451 -19.58 -6.23 6.35
N ALA A 452 -20.11 -5.03 6.58
CA ALA A 452 -19.40 -3.79 6.34
C ALA A 452 -19.62 -2.83 7.52
N ILE A 453 -18.61 -2.05 7.84
CA ILE A 453 -18.67 -1.01 8.86
C ILE A 453 -18.50 0.33 8.16
N THR A 454 -19.38 1.26 8.44
CA THR A 454 -19.27 2.64 7.97
C THR A 454 -18.96 3.53 9.17
N VAL A 455 -17.85 4.26 9.12
CA VAL A 455 -17.49 5.27 10.10
C VAL A 455 -17.73 6.64 9.50
N LEU A 456 -18.57 7.44 10.14
CA LEU A 456 -18.90 8.80 9.74
C LEU A 456 -18.28 9.79 10.70
N TYR A 457 -17.61 10.80 10.16
CA TYR A 457 -17.00 11.88 10.91
C TYR A 457 -17.78 13.16 10.63
N THR A 458 -18.27 13.78 11.70
CA THR A 458 -18.91 15.10 11.63
C THR A 458 -17.91 16.20 11.96
N GLN A 459 -18.25 17.47 11.66
CA GLN A 459 -17.35 18.61 11.83
C GLN A 459 -16.96 18.89 13.30
N ALA A 460 -17.67 18.31 14.28
CA ALA A 460 -17.51 18.58 15.71
C ALA A 460 -16.88 17.41 16.49
N THR A 461 -15.84 16.76 15.93
CA THR A 461 -15.09 15.64 16.54
C THR A 461 -15.89 14.38 16.94
N SER A 462 -17.21 14.39 16.79
CA SER A 462 -18.03 13.20 16.97
C SER A 462 -18.00 12.34 15.71
N PHE A 463 -17.93 11.03 15.94
CA PHE A 463 -18.07 10.02 14.90
C PHE A 463 -19.26 9.12 15.23
N CYS A 464 -19.94 8.61 14.20
CA CYS A 464 -20.92 7.55 14.37
C CYS A 464 -20.53 6.34 13.53
N ILE A 465 -20.86 5.16 14.03
CA ILE A 465 -20.48 3.88 13.42
C ILE A 465 -21.75 3.14 13.08
N ASN A 466 -21.90 2.78 11.80
CA ASN A 466 -22.98 1.92 11.34
C ASN A 466 -22.42 0.57 10.95
N ILE A 467 -23.12 -0.50 11.32
CA ILE A 467 -22.79 -1.87 10.94
C ILE A 467 -23.84 -2.36 9.96
N HIS A 468 -23.38 -2.80 8.79
CA HIS A 468 -24.21 -3.35 7.74
C HIS A 468 -23.96 -4.86 7.66
N ARG A 469 -25.01 -5.66 7.89
CA ARG A 469 -24.91 -7.12 7.93
C ARG A 469 -26.10 -7.81 7.28
N THR A 470 -25.95 -9.09 7.01
CA THR A 470 -27.07 -10.00 6.72
C THR A 470 -27.45 -10.72 8.03
N PRO A 471 -28.75 -10.93 8.32
CA PRO A 471 -29.21 -11.62 9.52
C PRO A 471 -28.79 -13.09 9.58
#